data_AF-A0A958HWX6-F1
#
_entry.id   AF-A0A958HWX6-F1
#
_cell.length_a   1.000
_cell.length_b   1.000
_cell.length_c   1.000
_cell.angle_alpha   90.00
_cell.angle_beta   90.00
_cell.angle_gamma   90.00
#
_symmetry.space_group_name_H-M   'P 1'
#
loop_
_entity.id
_entity.type
_entity.pdbx_description
1 polymer ?
#
loop_
_entity_poly.entity_id
_entity_poly.type
_entity_poly.pdbx_seq_one_letter_code
_entity_poly.pdbx_strand_id
1 'polypeptide(L)'
;NAVEAEVYAPSMLFTGLVVWLVFHWSERSEQVGNEKYILLIAYLVGLALGVHLLNVLALPTVFMIIYYRRFPFTLVSFALLAVSGVLLTLMVYPGMVKG
;
A
#
# COMPACT_ATOMS: atom_id res chain seq x y z
N ASN A 1 -10.67 -25.73 6.17
CA ASN A 1 -10.77 -25.14 4.82
C ASN A 1 -9.38 -24.97 4.21
N ALA A 2 -8.99 -25.84 3.27
CA ALA A 2 -7.70 -25.74 2.58
C ALA A 2 -7.65 -24.54 1.61
N VAL A 3 -8.79 -24.25 0.96
CA VAL A 3 -8.96 -23.16 -0.01
C VAL A 3 -8.83 -21.77 0.62
N GLU A 4 -9.26 -21.59 1.87
CA GLU A 4 -9.05 -20.31 2.57
C GLU A 4 -7.57 -20.12 2.93
N ALA A 5 -6.89 -21.19 3.34
CA ALA A 5 -5.49 -21.11 3.74
C ALA A 5 -4.56 -20.72 2.56
N GLU A 6 -4.83 -21.21 1.35
CA GLU A 6 -4.03 -20.92 0.15
C GLU A 6 -4.11 -19.46 -0.32
N VAL A 7 -5.20 -18.73 -0.04
CA VAL A 7 -5.34 -17.30 -0.36
C VAL A 7 -4.99 -16.38 0.80
N TYR A 8 -5.36 -16.73 2.03
CA TYR A 8 -5.11 -15.87 3.19
C TYR A 8 -3.65 -15.89 3.64
N ALA A 9 -2.97 -17.04 3.59
CA ALA A 9 -1.56 -17.12 3.98
C ALA A 9 -0.65 -16.21 3.14
N PRO A 10 -0.67 -16.25 1.79
CA PRO A 10 0.14 -15.32 0.99
C PRO A 10 -0.32 -13.87 1.16
N SER A 11 -1.63 -13.61 1.31
CA SER A 11 -2.12 -12.24 1.55
C SER A 11 -1.58 -11.65 2.87
N MET A 12 -1.56 -12.43 3.95
CA MET A 12 -0.97 -12.01 5.22
C MET A 12 0.54 -11.81 5.11
N LEU A 13 1.25 -12.68 4.38
CA LEU A 13 2.68 -12.53 4.10
C LEU A 13 2.96 -11.19 3.39
N PHE A 14 2.28 -10.90 2.29
CA PHE A 14 2.47 -9.66 1.55
C PHE A 14 2.11 -8.43 2.38
N THR A 15 0.98 -8.48 3.09
CA THR A 15 0.55 -7.38 3.95
C THR A 15 1.59 -7.11 5.04
N GLY A 16 2.04 -8.15 5.75
CA GLY A 16 3.07 -8.02 6.79
C GLY A 16 4.40 -7.51 6.23
N LEU A 17 4.83 -8.01 5.07
CA LEU A 17 6.08 -7.61 4.42
C LEU A 17 6.04 -6.14 3.95
N VAL A 18 4.94 -5.71 3.33
CA VAL A 18 4.74 -4.32 2.89
C VAL A 18 4.70 -3.37 4.08
N VAL A 19 3.97 -3.72 5.15
CA VAL A 19 3.92 -2.93 6.38
C VAL A 19 5.32 -2.82 7.01
N TRP A 20 6.04 -3.93 7.14
CA TRP A 20 7.41 -3.91 7.65
C TRP A 20 8.35 -3.05 6.80
N LEU A 21 8.27 -3.18 5.47
CA LEU A 21 9.10 -2.40 4.54
C LEU A 21 8.86 -0.90 4.63
N VAL A 22 7.61 -0.46 4.79
CA VAL A 22 7.33 0.98 4.89
C VAL A 22 7.84 1.57 6.21
N PHE A 23 7.81 0.81 7.31
CA PHE A 23 8.49 1.22 8.55
C PHE A 23 10.01 1.26 8.37
N HIS A 24 10.60 0.23 7.76
CA HIS A 24 12.04 0.18 7.46
C HIS A 24 12.50 1.34 6.56
N TRP A 25 11.66 1.72 5.59
CA TRP A 25 11.88 2.92 4.78
C TRP A 25 11.74 4.20 5.61
N SER A 26 10.76 4.30 6.50
CA SER A 26 10.52 5.50 7.31
C SER A 26 11.71 5.90 8.18
N GLU A 27 12.45 4.92 8.71
CA GLU A 27 13.71 5.14 9.44
C GLU A 27 14.83 5.69 8.55
N ARG A 28 14.76 5.43 7.24
CA ARG A 28 15.81 5.70 6.25
C ARG A 28 15.38 6.73 5.19
N SER A 29 14.27 7.42 5.38
CA SER A 29 13.69 8.32 4.37
C SER A 29 14.59 9.51 4.00
N GLU A 30 15.55 9.85 4.86
CA GLU A 30 16.52 10.94 4.63
C GLU A 30 17.84 10.43 4.02
N GLN A 31 18.01 9.11 3.89
CA GLN A 31 19.22 8.53 3.32
C GLN A 31 19.17 8.58 1.79
N VAL A 32 20.34 8.78 1.17
CA VAL A 32 20.50 8.63 -0.29
C VAL A 32 20.14 7.21 -0.69
N GLY A 33 19.33 7.05 -1.73
CA GLY A 33 18.92 5.72 -2.20
C GLY A 33 17.70 5.13 -1.48
N ASN A 34 16.92 5.92 -0.73
CA ASN A 34 15.73 5.42 -0.03
C ASN A 34 14.57 5.05 -0.99
N GLU A 35 14.57 5.60 -2.20
CA GLU A 35 13.61 5.33 -3.26
C GLU A 35 13.51 3.84 -3.62
N LYS A 36 14.59 3.07 -3.43
CA LYS A 36 14.58 1.62 -3.67
C LYS A 36 13.55 0.88 -2.82
N TYR A 37 13.29 1.34 -1.60
CA TYR A 37 12.29 0.73 -0.74
C TYR A 37 10.87 1.09 -1.21
N ILE A 38 10.66 2.32 -1.68
CA ILE A 38 9.37 2.73 -2.26
C ILE A 38 9.07 1.94 -3.54
N LEU A 39 10.07 1.74 -4.41
CA LEU A 39 9.94 0.90 -5.60
C LEU A 39 9.62 -0.55 -5.23
N LEU A 40 10.29 -1.10 -4.22
CA LEU A 40 10.01 -2.45 -3.72
C LEU A 40 8.59 -2.57 -3.14
N ILE A 41 8.15 -1.59 -2.35
CA ILE A 41 6.78 -1.54 -1.80
C ILE A 41 5.75 -1.49 -2.93
N ALA A 42 5.95 -0.63 -3.94
CA ALA A 42 5.06 -0.53 -5.10
C ALA A 42 4.96 -1.86 -5.87
N TYR A 43 6.09 -2.52 -6.08
CA TYR A 43 6.15 -3.84 -6.73
C TYR A 43 5.39 -4.90 -5.91
N LEU A 44 5.64 -4.97 -4.60
CA LEU A 44 4.99 -5.96 -3.73
C LEU A 44 3.49 -5.72 -3.59
N VAL A 45 3.04 -4.48 -3.52
CA VAL A 45 1.60 -4.16 -3.54
C VAL A 45 0.96 -4.60 -4.85
N GLY A 46 1.57 -4.28 -5.99
CA GLY A 46 1.07 -4.70 -7.30
C GLY A 46 0.97 -6.23 -7.41
N LEU A 47 2.00 -6.93 -6.95
CA LEU A 47 2.02 -8.39 -6.94
C LEU A 47 0.98 -8.98 -5.97
N ALA A 48 0.79 -8.38 -4.79
CA ALA A 48 -0.20 -8.80 -3.80
C ALA A 48 -1.65 -8.60 -4.28
N LEU A 49 -1.92 -7.55 -5.06
CA LEU A 49 -3.23 -7.33 -5.69
C LEU A 49 -3.57 -8.43 -6.70
N GLY A 50 -2.57 -9.00 -7.38
CA GLY A 50 -2.74 -10.15 -8.27
C GLY A 50 -3.07 -11.46 -7.54
N VAL A 51 -2.72 -11.58 -6.25
CA VAL A 51 -3.07 -12.74 -5.41
C VAL A 51 -4.46 -12.58 -4.80
N HIS A 52 -4.73 -11.42 -4.18
CA HIS A 52 -6.00 -11.16 -3.54
C HIS A 52 -6.27 -9.65 -3.46
N LEU A 53 -7.47 -9.25 -3.89
CA LEU A 53 -7.91 -7.85 -3.86
C LEU A 53 -7.86 -7.21 -2.46
N LEU A 54 -7.99 -8.00 -1.39
CA LEU A 54 -7.95 -7.50 -0.01
C LEU A 54 -6.59 -6.89 0.36
N ASN A 55 -5.52 -7.22 -0.38
CA ASN A 55 -4.22 -6.60 -0.15
C ASN A 55 -4.18 -5.10 -0.48
N VAL A 56 -5.21 -4.55 -1.16
CA VAL A 56 -5.39 -3.10 -1.33
C VAL A 56 -5.52 -2.38 0.02
N LEU A 57 -5.94 -3.08 1.07
CA LEU A 57 -6.07 -2.54 2.42
C LEU A 57 -4.73 -2.24 3.10
N ALA A 58 -3.60 -2.69 2.54
CA ALA A 58 -2.27 -2.30 3.00
C ALA A 58 -1.89 -0.87 2.56
N LEU A 59 -2.49 -0.36 1.46
CA LEU A 59 -2.18 0.95 0.91
C LEU A 59 -2.45 2.13 1.86
N PRO A 60 -3.57 2.19 2.61
CA PRO A 60 -3.80 3.24 3.59
C PRO A 60 -2.65 3.41 4.59
N THR A 61 -2.14 2.31 5.14
CA THR A 61 -1.02 2.33 6.09
C THR A 61 0.25 2.85 5.42
N VAL A 62 0.56 2.34 4.22
CA VAL A 62 1.74 2.77 3.46
C VAL A 62 1.68 4.27 3.15
N PHE A 63 0.55 4.73 2.60
CA PHE A 63 0.36 6.12 2.23
C PHE A 63 0.39 7.05 3.43
N MET A 64 -0.19 6.67 4.57
CA MET A 64 -0.10 7.47 5.79
C MET A 64 1.34 7.63 6.26
N ILE A 65 2.12 6.55 6.32
CA ILE A 65 3.51 6.61 6.77
C ILE A 65 4.35 7.50 5.82
N ILE A 66 4.18 7.35 4.51
CA ILE A 66 4.85 8.20 3.52
C ILE A 66 4.42 9.66 3.69
N TYR A 67 3.11 9.90 3.84
CA TYR A 67 2.56 11.24 3.98
C TYR A 67 3.13 11.98 5.18
N TYR A 68 3.07 11.40 6.38
CA TYR A 68 3.60 12.02 7.59
C TYR A 68 5.12 12.20 7.55
N ARG A 69 5.84 11.39 6.79
CA ARG A 69 7.30 11.51 6.67
C ARG A 69 7.73 12.57 5.67
N ARG A 70 6.96 12.79 4.59
CA ARG A 70 7.34 13.65 3.47
C ARG A 70 6.63 15.00 3.44
N PHE A 71 5.47 15.12 4.08
CA PHE A 71 4.64 16.32 4.02
C PHE A 71 4.28 16.83 5.41
N PRO A 72 4.26 18.16 5.63
CA PRO A 72 3.70 18.72 6.85
C PRO A 72 2.20 18.44 6.89
N PHE A 73 1.70 18.05 8.06
CA PHE A 73 0.28 17.80 8.23
C PHE A 73 -0.53 19.09 8.12
N THR A 74 -1.49 19.12 7.19
CA THR A 74 -2.59 20.08 7.15
C THR A 74 -3.90 19.36 6.85
N LEU A 75 -5.03 19.93 7.28
CA LEU A 75 -6.35 19.35 6.95
C LEU A 75 -6.57 19.24 5.43
N VAL A 76 -6.05 20.21 4.66
CA VAL A 76 -6.14 20.22 3.20
C VAL A 76 -5.32 19.09 2.60
N SER A 77 -4.05 18.93 2.98
CA SER A 77 -3.19 17.88 2.45
C SER A 77 -3.65 16.48 2.85
N PHE A 78 -4.21 16.32 4.05
CA PHE A 78 -4.85 15.08 4.47
C PHE A 78 -6.11 14.78 3.66
N ALA A 79 -6.97 15.78 3.43
CA ALA A 79 -8.17 15.63 2.60
C ALA A 79 -7.81 15.26 1.16
N LEU A 80 -6.78 15.88 0.57
CA LEU A 80 -6.28 15.53 -0.77
C LEU A 80 -5.80 14.08 -0.83
N LEU A 81 -5.07 13.60 0.17
CA LEU A 81 -4.66 12.21 0.26
C LEU A 81 -5.88 11.28 0.30
N ALA A 82 -6.84 11.54 1.19
CA ALA A 82 -8.05 10.73 1.32
C ALA A 82 -8.86 10.68 0.01
N VAL A 83 -9.07 11.84 -0.64
CA VAL A 83 -9.78 11.94 -1.93
C VAL A 83 -9.03 11.18 -3.02
N SER A 84 -7.72 11.31 -3.11
CA SER A 84 -6.91 10.56 -4.09
C SER A 84 -7.03 9.05 -3.90
N GLY A 85 -7.05 8.57 -2.65
CA GLY A 85 -7.26 7.15 -2.33
C GLY A 85 -8.62 6.65 -2.79
N VAL A 86 -9.69 7.40 -2.49
CA VAL A 86 -11.06 7.06 -2.94
C VAL A 86 -11.15 7.03 -4.47
N LEU A 87 -10.59 8.04 -5.15
CA LEU A 87 -10.58 8.09 -6.61
C LEU A 87 -9.82 6.90 -7.23
N LEU A 88 -8.67 6.55 -6.67
CA LEU A 88 -7.89 5.39 -7.12
C LEU A 88 -8.71 4.09 -6.98
N THR A 89 -9.36 3.87 -5.83
CA THR A 89 -10.21 2.70 -5.61
C THR A 89 -11.40 2.68 -6.58
N LEU A 90 -12.06 3.81 -6.80
CA LEU A 90 -13.19 3.94 -7.74
C LEU A 90 -12.77 3.74 -9.20
N MET A 91 -11.52 4.05 -9.57
CA MET A 91 -10.99 3.80 -10.91
C MET A 91 -10.66 2.32 -11.12
N VAL A 92 -10.09 1.66 -10.11
CA VAL A 92 -9.65 0.26 -10.18
C VAL A 92 -10.81 -0.73 -10.06
N TYR A 93 -11.77 -0.48 -9.16
CA TYR A 93 -12.91 -1.36 -8.91
C TYR A 93 -13.73 -1.73 -10.18
N PRO A 94 -14.15 -0.78 -11.05
CA PRO A 94 -14.88 -1.12 -12.27
C PRO A 94 -14.02 -1.86 -13.29
N GLY A 95 -12.69 -1.64 -13.30
CA GLY A 95 -11.77 -2.37 -14.18
C GLY A 95 -11.50 -3.82 -13.74
N MET A 96 -11.67 -4.14 -12.45
CA MET A 96 -11.43 -5.48 -11.90
C MET A 96 -12.70 -6.32 -11.71
N VAL A 97 -13.86 -5.69 -11.47
CA VAL A 97 -15.11 -6.41 -11.11
C VAL A 97 -16.06 -6.59 -12.29
N LYS A 98 -15.91 -5.78 -13.36
CA LYS A 98 -16.72 -5.90 -14.58
C LYS A 98 -15.99 -6.54 -15.77
N GLY A 99 -14.78 -7.05 -15.55
CA GLY A 99 -14.00 -7.81 -16.54
C GLY A 99 -14.25 -9.30 -16.45
#